data_AF-A0A917ZZ67-F1
#
_entry.id   AF-A0A917ZZ67-F1
#
_cell.length_a   1.000
_cell.length_b   1.000
_cell.length_c   1.000
_cell.angle_alpha   90.00
_cell.angle_beta   90.00
_cell.angle_gamma   90.00
#
_symmetry.space_group_name_H-M   'P 1'
#
loop_
_entity.id
_entity.type
_entity.pdbx_description
1 polymer ?
#
loop_
_entity_poly.entity_id
_entity_poly.type
_entity_poly.pdbx_seq_one_letter_code
_entity_poly.pdbx_strand_id
1 'polypeptide(L)'
;MTLLAAASLLTLSITLCYAGLCAVSPFGDCRKCRGFGYALKTDRRGRLRPGKTCRRCRGDRKRIRVGRHLFNLAARLHRDGTR
;
A
#
# COMPACT_ATOMS: atom_id res chain seq x y z
N MET A 1 -37.01 7.20 5.65
CA MET A 1 -36.41 6.54 4.46
C MET A 1 -35.24 7.33 3.86
N THR A 2 -35.25 8.66 3.89
CA THR A 2 -34.17 9.53 3.38
C THR A 2 -32.84 9.36 4.12
N LEU A 3 -32.86 9.19 5.45
CA LEU A 3 -31.64 9.01 6.25
C LEU A 3 -30.87 7.73 5.91
N LEU A 4 -31.59 6.62 5.65
CA LEU A 4 -30.96 5.36 5.26
C LEU A 4 -30.33 5.45 3.86
N ALA A 5 -31.02 6.10 2.92
CA ALA A 5 -30.49 6.35 1.58
C ALA A 5 -29.26 7.28 1.61
N ALA A 6 -29.28 8.31 2.45
CA ALA A 6 -28.12 9.19 2.64
C ALA A 6 -26.93 8.42 3.25
N ALA A 7 -27.18 7.58 4.26
CA ALA A 7 -26.14 6.77 4.89
C ALA A 7 -25.51 5.74 3.92
N SER A 8 -26.33 5.07 3.11
CA SER A 8 -25.84 4.12 2.10
C SER A 8 -25.05 4.81 1.00
N LEU A 9 -25.48 5.98 0.54
CA LEU A 9 -24.75 6.74 -0.48
C LEU A 9 -23.38 7.22 0.05
N LEU A 10 -23.32 7.66 1.30
CA LEU A 10 -22.10 8.15 1.93
C LEU A 10 -21.08 7.03 2.15
N THR A 11 -21.55 5.86 2.61
CA THR A 11 -20.69 4.66 2.75
C THR A 11 -20.18 4.14 1.41
N LEU A 12 -21.02 4.12 0.37
CA LEU A 12 -20.61 3.81 -1.01
C LEU A 12 -19.57 4.79 -1.54
N SER A 13 -19.77 6.08 -1.31
CA SER A 13 -18.85 7.12 -1.77
C SER A 13 -17.47 6.97 -1.12
N ILE A 14 -17.41 6.74 0.20
CA ILE A 14 -16.15 6.50 0.91
C ILE A 14 -15.44 5.25 0.40
N THR A 15 -16.17 4.15 0.22
CA THR A 15 -15.61 2.89 -0.27
C THR A 15 -15.07 3.03 -1.70
N LEU A 16 -15.80 3.71 -2.58
CA LEU A 16 -15.34 4.00 -3.95
C LEU A 16 -14.11 4.93 -3.97
N CYS A 17 -14.09 5.98 -3.16
CA CYS A 17 -12.91 6.85 -3.02
C CYS A 17 -11.69 6.07 -2.53
N TYR A 18 -11.85 5.20 -1.53
CA TYR A 18 -10.76 4.38 -1.02
C TYR A 18 -10.26 3.37 -2.07
N ALA A 19 -11.18 2.75 -2.82
CA ALA A 19 -10.85 1.87 -3.93
C ALA A 19 -10.09 2.63 -5.04
N GLY A 20 -10.56 3.82 -5.41
CA GLY A 20 -9.90 4.72 -6.36
C GLY A 20 -8.48 5.10 -5.93
N LEU A 21 -8.30 5.48 -4.65
CA LEU A 21 -6.97 5.76 -4.09
C LEU A 21 -6.04 4.53 -4.18
N CYS A 22 -6.58 3.33 -3.94
CA CYS A 22 -5.81 2.09 -4.06
C CYS A 22 -5.45 1.74 -5.51
N ALA A 23 -6.28 2.14 -6.48
CA ALA A 23 -6.00 1.98 -7.91
C ALA A 23 -4.93 2.96 -8.41
N VAL A 24 -5.04 4.24 -8.04
CA VAL A 24 -4.11 5.31 -8.47
C VAL A 24 -2.75 5.17 -7.78
N SER A 25 -2.72 4.84 -6.47
CA SER A 25 -1.48 4.68 -5.70
C SER A 25 -1.35 3.26 -5.13
N PRO A 26 -1.05 2.24 -5.97
CA PRO A 26 -0.97 0.85 -5.52
C PRO A 26 0.22 0.60 -4.58
N PHE A 27 1.19 1.50 -4.55
CA PHE A 27 2.36 1.41 -3.70
C PHE A 27 2.21 2.31 -2.47
N GLY A 28 2.57 1.79 -1.30
CA GLY A 28 2.82 2.58 -0.10
C GLY A 28 4.29 2.47 0.28
N ASP A 29 4.76 3.29 1.20
CA ASP A 29 6.13 3.13 1.69
C ASP A 29 6.26 1.93 2.62
N CYS A 30 7.44 1.31 2.57
CA CYS A 30 7.79 0.21 3.45
C CYS A 30 7.70 0.66 4.91
N ARG A 31 6.90 -0.04 5.72
CA ARG A 31 6.69 0.29 7.14
C ARG A 31 7.96 0.24 7.99
N LYS A 32 8.95 -0.57 7.57
CA LYS A 32 10.17 -0.80 8.34
C LYS A 32 11.22 0.28 8.10
N CYS A 33 11.42 0.69 6.83
CA CYS A 33 12.39 1.73 6.50
C CYS A 33 11.74 3.09 6.22
N ARG A 34 10.41 3.23 6.33
CA ARG A 34 9.66 4.47 6.09
C ARG A 34 10.06 5.18 4.79
N GLY A 35 10.31 4.42 3.72
CA GLY A 35 10.71 4.96 2.43
C GLY A 35 12.22 5.20 2.23
N PHE A 36 13.08 5.04 3.26
CA PHE A 36 14.54 5.21 3.11
C PHE A 36 15.22 4.09 2.32
N GLY A 37 14.73 2.85 2.43
CA GLY A 37 15.28 1.68 1.72
C GLY A 37 16.42 0.98 2.46
N TYR A 38 16.94 1.61 3.52
CA TYR A 38 17.97 1.07 4.41
C TYR A 38 17.65 1.42 5.88
N ALA A 39 18.33 0.77 6.81
CA ALA A 39 18.30 1.14 8.22
C ALA A 39 19.22 2.35 8.42
N LEU A 40 18.74 3.43 9.05
CA LEU A 40 19.58 4.54 9.46
C LEU A 40 20.44 4.13 10.65
N LYS A 41 21.72 4.47 10.61
CA LYS A 41 22.66 4.28 11.72
C LYS A 41 23.32 5.60 12.06
N THR A 42 23.53 5.85 13.35
CA THR A 42 24.26 7.01 13.83
C THR A 42 25.73 6.64 13.97
N ASP A 43 26.60 7.44 13.37
CA ASP A 43 28.05 7.40 13.52
C ASP A 43 28.45 7.82 14.96
N ARG A 44 29.62 7.40 15.44
CA ARG A 44 30.22 7.84 16.72
C ARG A 44 30.28 9.37 16.86
N ARG A 45 30.31 10.10 15.74
CA ARG A 45 30.31 11.57 15.63
C ARG A 45 28.90 12.17 15.49
N GLY A 46 27.84 11.40 15.72
CA GLY A 46 26.45 11.86 15.68
C GLY A 46 25.86 12.02 14.26
N ARG A 47 26.61 11.70 13.20
CA ARG A 47 26.11 11.84 11.82
C ARG A 47 25.20 10.67 11.42
N LEU A 48 24.08 10.97 10.77
CA LEU A 48 23.22 9.94 10.18
C LEU A 48 23.89 9.37 8.93
N ARG A 49 24.07 8.04 8.89
CA ARG A 49 24.59 7.34 7.72
C ARG A 49 23.66 6.21 7.28
N PRO A 50 23.64 5.89 5.97
CA PRO A 50 22.98 4.69 5.48
C PRO A 50 23.62 3.45 6.11
N GLY A 51 22.82 2.64 6.78
CA GLY A 51 23.20 1.32 7.29
C GLY A 51 22.90 0.22 6.27
N LYS A 52 22.53 -0.97 6.78
CA LYS A 52 22.22 -2.11 5.92
C LYS A 52 20.91 -1.88 5.15
N THR A 53 20.83 -2.40 3.93
CA THR A 53 19.60 -2.41 3.12
C THR A 53 18.43 -3.02 3.90
N CYS A 54 17.23 -2.46 3.72
CA CYS A 54 16.06 -2.93 4.41
C CYS A 54 15.69 -4.34 3.96
N ARG A 55 15.78 -5.32 4.86
CA ARG A 55 15.44 -6.73 4.57
C ARG A 55 13.99 -6.94 4.10
N ARG A 56 13.08 -6.03 4.42
CA ARG A 56 11.64 -6.17 4.10
C ARG A 56 11.30 -5.75 2.68
N CYS A 57 11.83 -4.61 2.22
CA CYS A 57 11.62 -4.12 0.85
C CYS A 57 12.82 -4.38 -0.07
N ARG A 58 13.90 -5.02 0.44
CA ARG A 58 15.14 -5.30 -0.29
C ARG A 58 15.78 -4.10 -1.00
N GLY A 59 15.46 -2.87 -0.57
CA GLY A 59 15.94 -1.63 -1.18
C GLY A 59 14.90 -0.89 -2.03
N ASP A 60 13.77 -1.53 -2.36
CA ASP A 60 12.74 -0.95 -3.24
C ASP A 60 11.97 0.21 -2.61
N ARG A 61 12.08 0.40 -1.29
CA ARG A 61 11.39 1.44 -0.49
C ARG A 61 9.86 1.34 -0.46
N LYS A 62 9.26 0.52 -1.32
CA LYS A 62 7.81 0.38 -1.49
C LYS A 62 7.26 -0.92 -0.90
N ARG A 63 5.95 -0.92 -0.67
CA ARG A 63 5.09 -2.06 -0.35
C ARG A 63 3.87 -2.01 -1.25
N ILE A 64 3.31 -3.17 -1.58
CA ILE A 64 2.04 -3.24 -2.31
C ILE A 64 0.88 -3.02 -1.33
N ARG A 65 -0.10 -2.19 -1.69
CA ARG A 65 -1.33 -1.96 -0.91
C ARG A 65 -2.33 -3.11 -1.11
N VAL A 66 -3.22 -3.32 -0.14
CA VAL A 66 -4.21 -4.41 -0.14
C VAL A 66 -5.09 -4.38 -1.39
N GLY A 67 -5.52 -3.21 -1.86
CA GLY A 67 -6.32 -3.11 -3.08
C GLY A 67 -5.64 -3.70 -4.32
N ARG A 68 -4.33 -3.50 -4.48
CA ARG A 68 -3.59 -4.12 -5.59
C ARG A 68 -3.41 -5.63 -5.42
N HIS A 69 -3.32 -6.12 -4.17
CA HIS A 69 -3.35 -7.56 -3.91
C HIS A 69 -4.69 -8.18 -4.31
N LEU A 70 -5.81 -7.54 -3.94
CA LEU A 70 -7.15 -8.00 -4.31
C LEU A 70 -7.37 -7.98 -5.81
N PHE A 71 -6.97 -6.91 -6.50
CA PHE A 71 -7.06 -6.85 -7.96
C PHE A 71 -6.24 -7.95 -8.64
N ASN A 72 -5.01 -8.16 -8.19
CA ASN A 72 -4.16 -9.23 -8.72
C ASN A 72 -4.76 -10.62 -8.45
N LEU A 73 -5.43 -10.82 -7.31
CA LEU A 73 -6.13 -12.06 -6.99
C LEU A 73 -7.36 -12.26 -7.89
N ALA A 74 -8.20 -11.24 -8.02
CA ALA A 74 -9.39 -11.27 -8.89
C ALA A 74 -9.01 -11.53 -10.35
N ALA A 75 -7.95 -10.87 -10.85
CA ALA A 75 -7.45 -11.09 -12.20
C ALA A 75 -6.87 -12.50 -12.39
N ARG A 76 -6.29 -13.12 -11.36
CA ARG A 76 -5.89 -14.54 -11.40
C ARG A 76 -7.11 -15.44 -11.48
N LEU A 77 -8.06 -15.29 -10.56
CA LEU A 77 -9.31 -16.06 -10.53
C LEU A 77 -10.08 -15.98 -11.85
N HIS A 78 -10.19 -14.79 -12.44
CA HIS A 78 -10.85 -14.60 -13.73
C HIS A 78 -10.14 -15.35 -14.86
N ARG A 79 -8.80 -15.31 -14.93
CA ARG A 79 -8.04 -16.05 -15.93
C ARG A 79 -8.13 -17.56 -15.73
N ASP A 80 -8.09 -18.01 -14.48
CA ASP A 80 -8.19 -19.43 -14.16
C ASP A 80 -9.60 -19.98 -14.45
N GLY A 81 -10.64 -19.16 -14.28
CA GLY A 81 -12.03 -19.53 -14.62
C GLY A 81 -12.39 -19.40 -16.11
N THR A 82 -11.54 -18.77 -16.92
CA THR A 82 -11.73 -18.63 -18.38
C THR A 82 -10.86 -19.59 -19.18
N ARG A 83 -10.21 -20.56 -18.51
CA ARG A 83 -9.34 -21.58 -19.10
C ARG A 83 -9.96 -22.97 -18.93
#